data_AF-U2Q6L9-F1
#
_entry.id   AF-U2Q6L9-F1
#
_cell.length_a   1.000
_cell.length_b   1.000
_cell.length_c   1.000
_cell.angle_alpha   90.00
_cell.angle_beta   90.00
_cell.angle_gamma   90.00
#
_symmetry.space_group_name_H-M   'P 1'
#
loop_
_entity.id
_entity.type
_entity.pdbx_description
1 polymer ?
#
loop_
_entity_poly.entity_id
_entity_poly.type
_entity_poly.pdbx_seq_one_letter_code
_entity_poly.pdbx_strand_id
1 'polypeptide(L)'
;MSLLDKAKENFEIAEYAAQKGYFDTAISRLYYSSYQRIIYYKDNNITDGKVEFENYKLQNQYNSNTEFYGSHDWNIAFFKDFNKNCGQPGYLSIMGYLRDMKELRNIADYKTRRCCIDIDEYRMFENKGKIINKLIDILINM
;
A
#
# COMPACT_ATOMS: atom_id res chain seq x y z
N MET A 1 0.01 1.50 20.61
CA MET A 1 -0.74 1.24 19.35
C MET A 1 0.24 0.86 18.27
N SER A 2 0.13 -0.36 17.77
CA SER A 2 1.03 -0.91 16.74
C SER A 2 0.74 -0.30 15.36
N LEU A 3 1.63 -0.52 14.38
CA LEU A 3 1.36 -0.15 12.98
C LEU A 3 0.16 -0.93 12.41
N LEU A 4 -0.09 -2.16 12.86
CA LEU A 4 -1.26 -2.93 12.44
C LEU A 4 -2.56 -2.35 13.00
N ASP A 5 -2.55 -1.86 14.23
CA ASP A 5 -3.74 -1.18 14.80
C ASP A 5 -4.06 0.07 14.00
N LYS A 6 -3.04 0.92 13.73
CA LYS A 6 -3.20 2.10 12.86
C LYS A 6 -3.67 1.74 11.46
N ALA A 7 -3.20 0.61 10.92
CA ALA A 7 -3.60 0.16 9.59
C ALA A 7 -5.08 -0.28 9.55
N LYS A 8 -5.57 -0.91 10.62
CA LYS A 8 -6.99 -1.25 10.79
C LYS A 8 -7.84 0.00 10.95
N GLU A 9 -7.43 0.93 11.82
CA GLU A 9 -8.12 2.22 11.99
C GLU A 9 -8.19 3.02 10.67
N ASN A 10 -7.11 3.03 9.87
CA ASN A 10 -7.17 3.65 8.55
C ASN A 10 -8.22 3.00 7.63
N PHE A 11 -8.45 1.69 7.73
CA PHE A 11 -9.50 1.03 6.97
C PHE A 11 -10.89 1.48 7.42
N GLU A 12 -11.13 1.47 8.73
CA GLU A 12 -12.40 1.89 9.34
C GLU A 12 -12.71 3.37 9.04
N ILE A 13 -11.69 4.23 9.10
CA ILE A 13 -11.81 5.65 8.72
C ILE A 13 -12.13 5.78 7.23
N ALA A 14 -11.60 4.91 6.38
CA ALA A 14 -11.96 4.93 4.96
C ALA A 14 -13.44 4.63 4.76
N GLU A 15 -13.96 3.59 5.41
CA GLU A 15 -15.38 3.23 5.34
C GLU A 15 -16.27 4.36 5.87
N TYR A 16 -15.89 4.94 7.02
CA TYR A 16 -16.60 6.08 7.59
C TYR A 16 -16.58 7.31 6.66
N ALA A 17 -15.42 7.64 6.07
CA ALA A 17 -15.29 8.75 5.13
C ALA A 17 -16.17 8.55 3.89
N ALA A 18 -16.21 7.33 3.34
CA ALA A 18 -17.05 7.00 2.20
C ALA A 18 -18.54 7.13 2.53
N GLN A 19 -18.99 6.71 3.71
CA GLN A 19 -20.37 6.91 4.17
C GLN A 19 -20.76 8.39 4.25
N LYS A 20 -19.80 9.28 4.49
CA LYS A 20 -20.00 10.73 4.51
C LYS A 20 -19.84 11.39 3.13
N GLY A 21 -19.53 10.63 2.09
CA GLY A 21 -19.26 11.15 0.74
C GLY A 21 -17.87 11.79 0.58
N TYR A 22 -16.97 11.61 1.54
CA TYR A 22 -15.59 12.10 1.48
C TYR A 22 -14.68 11.09 0.78
N PHE A 23 -14.94 10.85 -0.51
CA PHE A 23 -14.34 9.74 -1.24
C PHE A 23 -12.82 9.88 -1.42
N ASP A 24 -12.29 11.06 -1.71
CA ASP A 24 -10.83 11.27 -1.81
C ASP A 24 -10.14 10.92 -0.47
N THR A 25 -10.70 11.38 0.66
CA THR A 25 -10.22 10.99 2.00
C THR A 25 -10.30 9.48 2.19
N ALA A 26 -11.38 8.85 1.76
CA ALA A 26 -11.56 7.40 1.87
C ALA A 26 -10.48 6.64 1.09
N ILE A 27 -10.16 7.08 -0.13
CA ILE A 27 -9.11 6.49 -0.98
C ILE A 27 -7.72 6.63 -0.35
N SER A 28 -7.41 7.82 0.16
CA SER A 28 -6.16 8.07 0.88
C SER A 28 -6.00 7.09 2.06
N ARG A 29 -7.07 6.91 2.83
CA ARG A 29 -7.10 6.03 4.01
C ARG A 29 -7.00 4.54 3.65
N LEU A 30 -7.64 4.09 2.57
CA LEU A 30 -7.44 2.74 2.04
C LEU A 30 -5.96 2.48 1.70
N TYR A 31 -5.29 3.42 1.04
CA TYR A 31 -3.88 3.28 0.72
C TYR A 31 -3.01 3.20 1.99
N TYR A 32 -3.22 4.09 2.96
CA TYR A 32 -2.45 4.06 4.21
C TYR A 32 -2.69 2.78 5.02
N SER A 33 -3.88 2.20 4.93
CA SER A 33 -4.19 0.90 5.51
C SER A 33 -3.26 -0.20 4.97
N SER A 34 -3.02 -0.25 3.65
CA SER A 34 -2.08 -1.20 3.05
C SER A 34 -0.63 -0.83 3.33
N TYR A 35 -0.28 0.45 3.20
CA TYR A 35 1.10 0.92 3.34
C TYR A 35 1.66 0.69 4.75
N GLN A 36 0.87 0.92 5.80
CA GLN A 36 1.32 0.68 7.18
C GLN A 36 1.51 -0.81 7.47
N ARG A 37 0.73 -1.71 6.85
CA ARG A 37 0.97 -3.17 6.92
C ARG A 37 2.29 -3.55 6.27
N ILE A 38 2.63 -2.94 5.12
CA ILE A 38 3.92 -3.18 4.45
C ILE A 38 5.10 -2.78 5.35
N ILE A 39 5.03 -1.60 5.98
CA ILE A 39 6.07 -1.16 6.91
C ILE A 39 6.17 -2.13 8.09
N TYR A 40 5.02 -2.51 8.67
CA TYR A 40 4.99 -3.47 9.76
C TYR A 40 5.65 -4.79 9.37
N TYR A 41 5.25 -5.37 8.24
CA TYR A 41 5.81 -6.61 7.71
C TYR A 41 7.34 -6.50 7.54
N LYS A 42 7.81 -5.43 6.89
CA LYS A 42 9.24 -5.19 6.70
C LYS A 42 9.99 -5.14 8.03
N ASP A 43 9.45 -4.45 9.02
CA ASP A 43 10.14 -4.19 10.28
C ASP A 43 10.04 -5.34 11.30
N ASN A 44 9.07 -6.25 11.15
CA ASN A 44 8.77 -7.27 12.17
C ASN A 44 8.77 -8.72 11.65
N ASN A 45 8.61 -8.95 10.35
CA ASN A 45 8.53 -10.30 9.77
C ASN A 45 9.76 -10.68 8.94
N ILE A 46 10.55 -9.70 8.50
CA ILE A 46 11.80 -9.96 7.78
C ILE A 46 12.96 -9.87 8.77
N THR A 47 13.76 -10.93 8.87
CA THR A 47 15.04 -10.91 9.61
C THR A 47 15.91 -9.78 9.08
N ASP A 48 16.30 -8.86 9.96
CA ASP A 48 17.07 -7.65 9.61
C ASP A 48 16.43 -6.79 8.50
N GLY A 49 15.10 -6.77 8.41
CA GLY A 49 14.38 -6.15 7.29
C GLY A 49 14.67 -4.67 7.02
N LYS A 50 15.14 -3.91 8.01
CA LYS A 50 15.63 -2.53 7.81
C LYS A 50 16.97 -2.49 7.09
N VAL A 51 17.87 -3.41 7.40
CA VAL A 51 19.18 -3.55 6.74
C VAL A 51 18.97 -4.05 5.32
N GLU A 52 18.15 -5.09 5.14
CA GLU A 52 17.78 -5.59 3.81
C GLU A 52 17.18 -4.50 2.91
N PHE A 53 16.35 -3.63 3.48
CA PHE A 53 15.76 -2.51 2.76
C PHE A 53 16.79 -1.46 2.31
N GLU A 54 17.73 -1.08 3.17
CA GLU A 54 18.78 -0.13 2.78
C GLU A 54 19.76 -0.77 1.78
N ASN A 55 20.08 -2.05 1.93
CA ASN A 55 20.86 -2.80 0.95
C ASN A 55 20.17 -2.83 -0.41
N TYR A 56 18.86 -3.09 -0.43
CA TYR A 56 18.06 -3.05 -1.65
C TYR A 56 18.11 -1.67 -2.31
N LYS A 57 18.00 -0.59 -1.54
CA LYS A 57 18.14 0.78 -2.08
C LYS A 57 19.53 1.01 -2.69
N LEU A 58 20.60 0.60 -2.00
CA LEU A 58 21.98 0.76 -2.49
C LEU A 58 22.23 -0.02 -3.78
N GLN A 59 21.69 -1.25 -3.89
CA GLN A 59 21.81 -2.08 -5.09
C GLN A 59 21.07 -1.49 -6.29
N ASN A 60 19.98 -0.76 -6.04
CA ASN A 60 19.11 -0.25 -7.10
C ASN A 60 19.28 1.24 -7.39
N GLN A 61 20.07 1.99 -6.60
CA GLN A 61 20.14 3.47 -6.66
C GLN A 61 20.55 4.04 -8.03
N TYR A 62 21.22 3.25 -8.88
CA TYR A 62 21.71 3.67 -10.20
C TYR A 62 20.81 3.19 -11.36
N ASN A 63 19.67 2.59 -11.07
CA ASN A 63 18.72 2.24 -12.12
C ASN A 63 18.05 3.53 -12.63
N SER A 64 17.87 3.68 -13.95
CA SER A 64 17.31 4.90 -14.58
C SER A 64 15.90 5.28 -14.11
N ASN A 65 15.23 4.40 -13.36
CA ASN A 65 13.91 4.66 -12.80
C ASN A 65 13.96 5.11 -11.34
N THR A 66 15.07 4.94 -10.61
CA THR A 66 15.14 5.13 -9.15
C THR A 66 15.39 6.56 -8.69
N GLU A 67 15.89 7.41 -9.58
CA GLU A 67 16.01 8.86 -9.36
C GLU A 67 14.66 9.55 -9.09
N PHE A 68 13.54 8.89 -9.43
CA PHE A 68 12.18 9.36 -9.16
C PHE A 68 11.50 8.67 -7.97
N TYR A 69 12.19 7.77 -7.25
CA TYR A 69 11.56 7.00 -6.18
C TYR A 69 11.49 7.80 -4.88
N GLY A 70 10.26 8.11 -4.46
CA GLY A 70 9.99 8.59 -3.10
C GLY A 70 10.08 7.47 -2.06
N SER A 71 9.98 7.82 -0.78
CA SER A 71 10.03 6.85 0.33
C SER A 71 8.98 5.74 0.22
N HIS A 72 7.78 6.07 -0.27
CA HIS A 72 6.71 5.13 -0.52
C HIS A 72 7.03 4.17 -1.66
N ASP A 73 7.60 4.67 -2.76
CA ASP A 73 7.97 3.88 -3.93
C ASP A 73 9.04 2.85 -3.58
N TRP A 74 10.04 3.24 -2.77
CA TRP A 74 11.05 2.33 -2.27
C TRP A 74 10.46 1.19 -1.45
N ASN A 75 9.58 1.48 -0.48
CA ASN A 75 8.97 0.46 0.35
C ASN A 75 8.10 -0.51 -0.48
N ILE A 76 7.31 0.00 -1.43
CA ILE A 76 6.48 -0.82 -2.31
C ILE A 76 7.34 -1.70 -3.21
N ALA A 77 8.40 -1.16 -3.81
CA ALA A 77 9.28 -1.91 -4.68
C ALA A 77 10.05 -3.00 -3.92
N PHE A 78 10.60 -2.67 -2.76
CA PHE A 78 11.23 -3.65 -1.89
C PHE A 78 10.27 -4.76 -1.49
N PHE A 79 9.06 -4.40 -1.04
CA PHE A 79 8.03 -5.38 -0.68
C PHE A 79 7.67 -6.31 -1.84
N LYS A 80 7.53 -5.73 -3.04
CA LYS A 80 7.25 -6.46 -4.29
C LYS A 80 8.34 -7.48 -4.61
N ASP A 81 9.59 -7.03 -4.61
CA ASP A 81 10.70 -7.85 -5.09
C ASP A 81 11.13 -8.89 -4.07
N PHE A 82 11.09 -8.54 -2.78
CA PHE A 82 11.37 -9.46 -1.67
C PHE A 82 10.39 -10.64 -1.66
N ASN A 83 9.11 -10.39 -1.93
CA ASN A 83 8.06 -11.40 -1.88
C ASN A 83 7.68 -12.01 -3.24
N LYS A 84 8.44 -11.73 -4.31
CA LYS A 84 8.06 -12.15 -5.68
C LYS A 84 7.85 -13.66 -5.86
N ASN A 85 8.46 -14.47 -5.00
CA ASN A 85 8.39 -15.93 -5.01
C ASN A 85 7.56 -16.51 -3.85
N CYS A 86 6.69 -15.72 -3.21
CA CYS A 86 5.89 -16.15 -2.05
C CYS A 86 4.80 -17.20 -2.36
N GLY A 87 4.61 -17.58 -3.63
CA GLY A 87 3.63 -18.58 -4.06
C GLY A 87 2.17 -18.13 -4.00
N GLN A 88 1.88 -16.87 -3.67
CA GLN A 88 0.51 -16.36 -3.56
C GLN A 88 -0.13 -16.17 -4.95
N PRO A 89 -1.31 -16.77 -5.22
CA PRO A 89 -2.00 -16.59 -6.49
C PRO A 89 -2.33 -15.12 -6.78
N GLY A 90 -2.09 -14.68 -8.01
CA GLY A 90 -2.39 -13.31 -8.44
C GLY A 90 -1.47 -12.23 -7.85
N TYR A 91 -0.36 -12.59 -7.20
CA TYR A 91 0.58 -11.67 -6.57
C TYR A 91 0.93 -10.45 -7.42
N LEU A 92 1.31 -10.66 -8.69
CA LEU A 92 1.67 -9.57 -9.60
C LEU A 92 0.51 -8.61 -9.88
N SER A 93 -0.72 -9.13 -10.01
CA SER A 93 -1.92 -8.31 -10.19
C SER A 93 -2.22 -7.49 -8.94
N ILE A 94 -2.04 -8.07 -7.75
CA ILE A 94 -2.23 -7.37 -6.47
C ILE A 94 -1.18 -6.26 -6.30
N MET A 95 0.06 -6.49 -6.72
CA MET A 95 1.09 -5.44 -6.75
C MET A 95 0.74 -4.32 -7.73
N GLY A 96 0.10 -4.66 -8.86
CA GLY A 96 -0.51 -3.67 -9.76
C GLY A 96 -1.54 -2.81 -9.05
N TYR A 97 -2.49 -3.42 -8.33
CA TYR A 97 -3.48 -2.67 -7.55
C TYR A 97 -2.86 -1.77 -6.49
N LEU A 98 -1.80 -2.24 -5.80
CA LEU A 98 -1.11 -1.43 -4.80
C LEU A 98 -0.46 -0.18 -5.41
N ARG A 99 0.14 -0.31 -6.61
CA ARG A 99 0.69 0.84 -7.35
C ARG A 99 -0.43 1.81 -7.76
N ASP A 100 -1.52 1.30 -8.32
CA ASP A 100 -2.66 2.14 -8.71
C ASP A 100 -3.25 2.89 -7.50
N MET A 101 -3.36 2.23 -6.34
CA MET A 101 -3.81 2.86 -5.09
C MET A 101 -2.87 3.96 -4.60
N LYS A 102 -1.55 3.83 -4.81
CA LYS A 102 -0.58 4.90 -4.50
C LYS A 102 -0.79 6.12 -5.39
N GLU A 103 -1.04 5.91 -6.67
CA GLU A 103 -1.32 6.99 -7.62
C GLU A 103 -2.64 7.70 -7.27
N LEU A 104 -3.69 6.93 -6.95
CA LEU A 104 -4.97 7.47 -6.50
C LEU A 104 -4.84 8.28 -5.21
N ARG A 105 -4.09 7.78 -4.22
CA ARG A 105 -3.80 8.55 -3.00
C ARG A 105 -3.08 9.86 -3.32
N ASN A 106 -2.13 9.88 -4.24
CA ASN A 106 -1.45 11.12 -4.64
C ASN A 106 -2.41 12.13 -5.28
N ILE A 107 -3.44 11.66 -6.01
CA ILE A 107 -4.49 12.52 -6.53
C ILE A 107 -5.35 13.04 -5.38
N ALA A 108 -5.85 12.14 -4.53
CA ALA A 108 -6.71 12.45 -3.39
C ALA A 108 -6.09 13.48 -2.43
N ASP A 109 -4.81 13.32 -2.09
CA ASP A 109 -4.15 14.15 -1.08
C ASP A 109 -3.67 15.50 -1.63
N TYR A 110 -3.32 15.57 -2.92
CA TYR A 110 -2.52 16.70 -3.43
C TYR A 110 -3.00 17.33 -4.74
N LYS A 111 -3.95 16.72 -5.45
CA LYS A 111 -4.44 17.28 -6.72
C LYS A 111 -5.80 17.93 -6.51
N THR A 112 -6.08 18.95 -7.32
CA THR A 112 -7.36 19.68 -7.29
C THR A 112 -8.51 18.89 -7.92
N ARG A 113 -8.19 17.86 -8.72
CA ARG A 113 -9.18 16.94 -9.31
C ARG A 113 -9.49 15.80 -8.33
N ARG A 114 -10.75 15.36 -8.31
CA ARG A 114 -11.16 14.18 -7.54
C ARG A 114 -10.66 12.89 -8.18
N CYS A 115 -10.36 11.89 -7.35
CA CYS A 115 -9.98 10.55 -7.79
C CYS A 115 -11.14 9.53 -7.73
N CYS A 116 -12.20 9.88 -7.00
CA CYS A 116 -13.40 9.06 -6.84
C CYS A 116 -14.63 9.96 -6.76
N ILE A 117 -15.64 9.66 -7.54
CA ILE A 117 -16.83 10.52 -7.72
C ILE A 117 -17.97 10.06 -6.82
N ASP A 118 -18.20 8.75 -6.74
CA ASP A 118 -19.35 8.16 -6.06
C ASP A 118 -19.01 6.91 -5.25
N ILE A 119 -20.03 6.37 -4.59
CA ILE A 119 -19.91 5.21 -3.71
C ILE A 119 -19.66 3.90 -4.45
N ASP A 120 -20.13 3.76 -5.69
CA ASP A 120 -19.96 2.54 -6.46
C ASP A 120 -18.53 2.44 -6.99
N GLU A 121 -17.98 3.57 -7.45
CA GLU A 121 -16.55 3.70 -7.75
C GLU A 121 -15.69 3.43 -6.51
N TYR A 122 -16.05 4.00 -5.35
CA TYR A 122 -15.36 3.73 -4.09
C TYR A 122 -15.33 2.24 -3.75
N ARG A 123 -16.46 1.53 -3.88
CA ARG A 123 -16.55 0.08 -3.59
C ARG A 123 -15.60 -0.74 -4.45
N MET A 124 -15.32 -0.32 -5.68
CA MET A 124 -14.31 -0.98 -6.52
C MET A 124 -12.90 -0.83 -5.94
N PHE A 125 -12.54 0.36 -5.46
CA PHE A 125 -11.25 0.62 -4.81
C PHE A 125 -11.15 -0.04 -3.43
N GLU A 126 -12.23 -0.05 -2.67
CA GLU A 126 -12.31 -0.74 -1.38
C GLU A 126 -12.05 -2.24 -1.55
N ASN A 127 -12.66 -2.88 -2.54
CA ASN A 127 -12.41 -4.29 -2.85
C ASN A 127 -10.94 -4.56 -3.21
N LYS A 128 -10.31 -3.68 -4.00
CA LYS A 128 -8.86 -3.76 -4.26
C LYS A 128 -8.06 -3.63 -2.97
N GLY A 129 -8.40 -2.68 -2.11
CA GLY A 129 -7.78 -2.50 -0.79
C GLY A 129 -7.90 -3.73 0.11
N LYS A 130 -9.08 -4.37 0.14
CA LYS A 130 -9.32 -5.63 0.86
C LYS A 130 -8.44 -6.76 0.35
N ILE A 131 -8.30 -6.90 -0.98
CA ILE A 131 -7.44 -7.92 -1.60
C ILE A 131 -5.96 -7.67 -1.26
N ILE A 132 -5.49 -6.42 -1.36
CA ILE A 132 -4.12 -6.04 -1.01
C ILE A 132 -3.84 -6.34 0.47
N ASN A 133 -4.71 -5.87 1.36
CA ASN A 133 -4.55 -6.08 2.80
C ASN A 133 -4.54 -7.57 3.14
N LYS A 134 -5.43 -8.38 2.54
CA LYS A 134 -5.47 -9.82 2.75
C LYS A 134 -4.16 -10.50 2.35
N LEU A 135 -3.57 -10.13 1.21
CA LEU A 135 -2.27 -10.65 0.80
C LEU A 135 -1.18 -10.32 1.84
N ILE A 136 -1.10 -9.06 2.28
CA ILE A 136 -0.08 -8.65 3.24
C ILE A 136 -0.30 -9.34 4.59
N ASP A 137 -1.55 -9.46 5.03
CA ASP A 137 -1.90 -10.16 6.27
C ASP A 137 -1.55 -11.66 6.20
N ILE A 138 -1.70 -12.33 5.04
CA ILE A 138 -1.19 -13.71 4.86
C ILE A 138 0.32 -13.75 5.07
N LEU A 139 1.07 -12.85 4.44
CA LEU A 139 2.53 -12.81 4.54
C LEU A 139 3.02 -12.49 5.97
N ILE A 140 2.27 -11.69 6.72
CA ILE A 140 2.56 -11.38 8.14
C ILE A 140 2.38 -12.61 9.04
N ASN A 141 1.50 -13.55 8.68
CA ASN A 141 1.18 -14.72 9.50
C ASN A 141 1.82 -16.03 8.99
N MET A 142 2.72 -15.94 8.01
CA MET A 142 3.58 -17.05 7.57
C MET A 142 4.76 -17.20 8.52
#